data_AF-A0A015IIW0-F1
#
_entry.id   AF-A0A015IIW0-F1
#
_cell.length_a   1.000
_cell.length_b   1.000
_cell.length_c   1.000
_cell.angle_alpha   90.00
_cell.angle_beta   90.00
_cell.angle_gamma   90.00
#
_symmetry.space_group_name_H-M   'P 1'
#
loop_
_entity.id
_entity.type
_entity.pdbx_description
1 polymer ?
#
loop_
_entity_poly.entity_id
_entity_poly.type
_entity_poly.pdbx_seq_one_letter_code
_entity_poly.pdbx_strand_id
1 'polypeptide(L)'
;MKAQKVHLLIKEIPTIEQMKKLLLNLYDGWMYPICGLYDETFNHVWMCSGHYDIIKNIRDKTINHLLTWILEYNDNIQDFNALMALDIWDISYDPNVFTFIDLIKGIIPMSLSELLNSWTIKKNVVDVLIQMRQFIFNEIFENVWIPRCSHLKEFELRWE
;
A
#
# COMPACT_ATOMS: atom_id res chain seq x y z
N MET A 1 -7.22 -6.61 12.40
CA MET A 1 -7.57 -6.37 10.99
C MET A 1 -8.36 -5.09 10.72
N LYS A 2 -9.59 -4.87 11.25
CA LYS A 2 -10.37 -3.65 10.95
C LYS A 2 -9.70 -2.35 11.43
N ALA A 3 -9.23 -2.30 12.67
CA ALA A 3 -8.56 -1.12 13.23
C ALA A 3 -7.27 -0.74 12.47
N GLN A 4 -6.46 -1.73 12.08
CA GLN A 4 -5.23 -1.50 11.30
C GLN A 4 -5.50 -0.85 9.94
N LYS A 5 -6.56 -1.27 9.24
CA LYS A 5 -6.99 -0.63 7.98
C LYS A 5 -7.38 0.83 8.17
N VAL A 6 -7.99 1.16 9.31
CA VAL A 6 -8.34 2.56 9.64
C VAL A 6 -7.08 3.36 9.92
N HIS A 7 -6.18 2.86 10.78
CA HIS A 7 -4.90 3.53 11.06
C HIS A 7 -4.06 3.74 9.81
N LEU A 8 -4.06 2.77 8.88
CA LEU A 8 -3.40 2.91 7.58
C LEU A 8 -4.01 4.03 6.74
N LEU A 9 -5.34 4.08 6.65
CA LEU A 9 -6.06 5.12 5.90
C LEU A 9 -5.76 6.54 6.42
N ILE A 10 -5.77 6.71 7.75
CA ILE A 10 -5.53 8.02 8.40
C ILE A 10 -4.04 8.30 8.67
N LYS A 11 -3.14 7.41 8.21
CA LYS A 11 -1.67 7.51 8.37
C LYS A 11 -1.18 7.50 9.84
N GLU A 12 -1.88 6.81 10.73
CA GLU A 12 -1.56 6.69 12.17
C GLU A 12 -1.09 5.29 12.58
N ILE A 13 -0.50 4.53 11.66
CA ILE A 13 0.24 3.32 12.04
C ILE A 13 1.47 3.72 12.90
N PRO A 14 1.93 2.86 13.84
CA PRO A 14 3.01 3.21 14.77
C PRO A 14 4.39 3.20 14.08
N THR A 15 4.63 4.17 13.20
CA THR A 15 5.97 4.48 12.67
C THR A 15 6.82 5.15 13.75
N ILE A 16 8.15 5.21 13.59
CA ILE A 16 9.01 5.90 14.56
C ILE A 16 8.60 7.37 14.73
N GLU A 17 8.28 8.08 13.65
CA GLU A 17 7.78 9.47 13.75
C GLU A 17 6.48 9.58 14.56
N GLN A 18 5.61 8.57 14.51
CA GLN A 18 4.41 8.54 15.34
C GLN A 18 4.74 8.22 16.81
N MET A 19 5.71 7.33 17.06
CA MET A 19 6.14 6.95 18.41
C MET A 19 6.88 8.09 19.12
N LYS A 20 7.68 8.90 18.40
CA LYS A 20 8.35 10.11 18.91
C LYS A 20 7.37 11.09 19.58
N LYS A 21 6.10 11.15 19.13
CA LYS A 21 5.06 12.00 19.74
C LYS A 21 4.71 11.61 21.18
N LEU A 22 4.93 10.35 21.54
CA LEU A 22 4.63 9.81 22.87
C LEU A 22 5.91 9.67 23.72
N LEU A 23 7.01 9.25 23.10
CA LEU A 23 8.27 8.89 23.77
C LEU A 23 9.48 9.49 23.05
N LEU A 24 9.53 10.82 22.94
CA LEU A 24 10.60 11.52 22.22
C LEU A 24 11.99 11.10 22.70
N ASN A 25 12.22 11.10 24.02
CA ASN A 25 13.53 10.77 24.59
C ASN A 25 14.06 9.37 24.21
N LEU A 26 13.17 8.42 23.90
CA LEU A 26 13.56 7.06 23.52
C LEU A 26 13.91 6.96 22.04
N TYR A 27 13.13 7.63 21.18
CA TYR A 27 13.20 7.49 19.73
C TYR A 27 13.88 8.68 19.02
N ASP A 28 14.35 9.68 19.76
CA ASP A 28 15.00 10.85 19.16
C ASP A 28 16.26 10.43 18.39
N GLY A 29 16.42 10.99 17.18
CA GLY A 29 17.50 10.63 16.26
C GLY A 29 17.43 9.22 15.65
N TRP A 30 16.41 8.41 15.96
CA TRP A 30 16.27 7.08 15.34
C TRP A 30 15.88 7.19 13.88
N MET A 31 16.70 6.56 13.02
CA MET A 31 16.45 6.42 11.59
C MET A 31 15.59 5.18 11.30
N TYR A 32 15.03 5.10 10.09
CA TYR A 32 14.25 3.95 9.65
C TYR A 32 15.12 2.68 9.71
N PRO A 33 14.72 1.63 10.45
CA PRO A 33 15.62 0.52 10.73
C PRO A 33 16.03 -0.30 9.50
N ILE A 34 15.24 -0.27 8.43
CA ILE A 34 15.51 -1.06 7.22
C ILE A 34 16.62 -0.44 6.36
N CYS A 35 16.59 0.87 6.13
CA CYS A 35 17.61 1.53 5.30
C CYS A 35 18.68 2.26 6.13
N GLY A 36 18.35 2.72 7.33
CA GLY A 36 19.23 3.53 8.17
C GLY A 36 19.54 4.92 7.61
N LEU A 37 18.86 5.38 6.56
CA LEU A 37 19.21 6.62 5.83
C LEU A 37 18.28 7.81 6.12
N TYR A 38 17.01 7.55 6.43
CA TYR A 38 15.99 8.59 6.57
C TYR A 38 15.09 8.30 7.77
N ASP A 39 14.40 9.33 8.26
CA ASP A 39 13.36 9.17 9.28
C ASP A 39 12.21 8.28 8.80
N GLU A 40 11.64 7.49 9.72
CA GLU A 40 10.49 6.65 9.39
C GLU A 40 9.17 7.41 9.42
N THR A 41 8.91 8.12 8.33
CA THR A 41 7.59 8.67 8.03
C THR A 41 6.65 7.61 7.44
N PHE A 42 5.33 7.86 7.47
CA PHE A 42 4.35 6.98 6.83
C PHE A 42 4.70 6.64 5.38
N ASN A 43 5.03 7.65 4.57
CA ASN A 43 5.34 7.43 3.16
C ASN A 43 6.65 6.65 3.00
N HIS A 44 7.66 6.92 3.83
CA HIS A 44 8.94 6.22 3.73
C HIS A 44 8.82 4.71 4.00
N VAL A 45 7.92 4.28 4.90
CA VAL A 45 7.63 2.85 5.15
C VAL A 45 7.22 2.09 3.90
N TRP A 46 6.62 2.76 2.90
CA TRP A 46 6.10 2.12 1.68
C TRP A 46 6.92 2.45 0.43
N MET A 47 7.84 3.41 0.51
CA MET A 47 8.68 3.87 -0.60
C MET A 47 10.16 3.59 -0.37
N CYS A 48 10.52 2.93 0.73
CA CYS A 48 11.92 2.71 1.07
C CYS A 48 12.59 1.83 0.02
N SER A 49 13.78 2.23 -0.41
CA SER A 49 14.59 1.47 -1.37
C SER A 49 14.90 0.05 -0.90
N GLY A 50 14.99 -0.17 0.42
CA GLY A 50 15.25 -1.48 1.02
C GLY A 50 14.20 -2.56 0.75
N HIS A 51 13.00 -2.19 0.32
CA HIS A 51 11.95 -3.14 -0.08
C HIS A 51 11.24 -2.72 -1.38
N TYR A 52 11.89 -1.90 -2.20
CA TYR A 52 11.31 -1.39 -3.45
C TYR A 52 10.80 -2.52 -4.35
N ASP A 53 11.60 -3.58 -4.54
CA ASP A 53 11.22 -4.73 -5.36
C ASP A 53 10.00 -5.49 -4.80
N ILE A 54 9.83 -5.49 -3.47
CA ILE A 54 8.65 -6.09 -2.83
C ILE A 54 7.41 -5.28 -3.18
N ILE A 55 7.43 -3.96 -3.00
CA ILE A 55 6.30 -3.08 -3.31
C ILE A 55 5.97 -3.14 -4.80
N LYS A 56 6.99 -3.11 -5.67
CA LYS A 56 6.84 -3.28 -7.12
C LYS A 56 6.16 -4.60 -7.46
N ASN A 57 6.59 -5.71 -6.86
CA ASN A 57 5.97 -7.03 -7.07
C ASN A 57 4.52 -7.08 -6.57
N ILE A 58 4.20 -6.48 -5.42
CA ILE A 58 2.83 -6.39 -4.90
C ILE A 58 1.93 -5.62 -5.86
N ARG A 59 2.41 -4.48 -6.40
CA ARG A 59 1.71 -3.73 -7.43
C ARG A 59 1.47 -4.58 -8.67
N ASP A 60 2.51 -5.20 -9.21
CA ASP A 60 2.39 -5.99 -10.46
C ASP A 60 1.42 -7.17 -10.28
N LYS A 61 1.45 -7.85 -9.14
CA LYS A 61 0.45 -8.87 -8.78
C LYS A 61 -0.95 -8.30 -8.61
N THR A 62 -1.09 -7.11 -8.04
CA THR A 62 -2.38 -6.43 -7.87
C THR A 62 -3.04 -6.20 -9.23
N ILE A 63 -2.27 -5.68 -10.20
CA ILE A 63 -2.72 -5.48 -11.57
C ILE A 63 -3.16 -6.81 -12.19
N ASN A 64 -2.31 -7.84 -12.11
CA ASN A 64 -2.62 -9.16 -12.68
C ASN A 64 -3.88 -9.78 -12.05
N HIS A 65 -4.03 -9.72 -10.73
CA HIS A 65 -5.22 -10.23 -10.06
C HIS A 65 -6.47 -9.43 -10.41
N LEU A 66 -6.37 -8.10 -10.47
CA LEU A 66 -7.46 -7.24 -10.90
C LEU A 66 -7.97 -7.63 -12.30
N LEU A 67 -7.04 -7.88 -13.23
CA LEU A 67 -7.35 -8.34 -14.58
C LEU A 67 -7.99 -9.73 -14.58
N THR A 68 -7.43 -10.69 -13.84
CA THR A 68 -8.00 -12.03 -13.72
C THR A 68 -9.44 -11.98 -13.20
N TRP A 69 -9.70 -11.26 -12.10
CA TRP A 69 -11.03 -11.19 -11.49
C TRP A 69 -12.04 -10.47 -12.37
N ILE A 70 -11.65 -9.44 -13.13
CA ILE A 70 -12.61 -8.75 -14.00
C ILE A 70 -12.96 -9.60 -15.23
N LEU A 71 -11.99 -10.38 -15.75
CA LEU A 71 -12.20 -11.29 -16.88
C LEU A 71 -13.12 -12.47 -16.54
N GLU A 72 -13.22 -12.86 -15.27
CA GLU A 72 -14.22 -13.83 -14.81
C GLU A 72 -15.67 -13.35 -15.05
N TYR A 73 -15.89 -12.04 -15.14
CA TYR A 73 -17.20 -11.44 -15.40
C TYR A 73 -17.42 -11.00 -16.85
N ASN A 74 -16.35 -10.64 -17.57
CA ASN A 74 -16.39 -10.27 -18.97
C ASN A 74 -15.04 -10.57 -19.63
N ASP A 75 -14.97 -11.64 -20.41
CA ASP A 75 -13.77 -12.09 -21.12
C ASP A 75 -13.47 -11.32 -22.42
N ASN A 76 -14.37 -10.42 -22.84
CA ASN A 76 -14.24 -9.65 -24.09
C ASN A 76 -13.55 -8.29 -23.91
N ILE A 77 -12.99 -8.02 -22.73
CA ILE A 77 -12.25 -6.78 -22.45
C ILE A 77 -10.97 -6.76 -23.29
N GLN A 78 -10.78 -5.70 -24.09
CA GLN A 78 -9.58 -5.54 -24.93
C GLN A 78 -8.75 -4.30 -24.56
N ASP A 79 -9.30 -3.36 -23.80
CA ASP A 79 -8.65 -2.09 -23.47
C ASP A 79 -7.84 -2.15 -22.16
N PHE A 80 -6.92 -3.11 -22.06
CA PHE A 80 -6.03 -3.21 -20.90
C PHE A 80 -5.08 -2.02 -20.79
N ASN A 81 -4.80 -1.35 -21.91
CA ASN A 81 -3.93 -0.18 -21.96
C ASN A 81 -4.51 1.00 -21.16
N ALA A 82 -5.83 1.22 -21.20
CA ALA A 82 -6.47 2.25 -20.39
C ALA A 82 -6.26 2.02 -18.89
N LEU A 83 -6.27 0.76 -18.42
CA LEU A 83 -5.96 0.44 -17.02
C LEU A 83 -4.52 0.72 -16.69
N MET A 84 -3.59 0.27 -17.54
CA MET A 84 -2.15 0.45 -17.33
C MET A 84 -1.72 1.93 -17.38
N ALA A 85 -2.49 2.78 -18.06
CA ALA A 85 -2.23 4.21 -18.18
C ALA A 85 -2.64 5.02 -16.93
N LEU A 86 -3.30 4.42 -15.94
CA LEU A 86 -3.67 5.12 -14.72
C LEU A 86 -2.45 5.38 -13.82
N ASP A 87 -2.30 6.62 -13.33
CA ASP A 87 -1.21 7.02 -12.42
C ASP A 87 -1.21 6.29 -11.07
N ILE A 88 -2.31 5.61 -10.74
CA ILE A 88 -2.51 4.83 -9.51
C ILE A 88 -1.51 3.67 -9.35
N TRP A 89 -0.75 3.35 -10.40
CA TRP A 89 0.28 2.31 -10.40
C TRP A 89 1.68 2.86 -10.11
N ASP A 90 1.87 4.18 -10.02
CA ASP A 90 3.13 4.75 -9.56
C ASP A 90 3.33 4.44 -8.08
N ILE A 91 4.50 3.93 -7.72
CA ILE A 91 4.86 3.57 -6.34
C ILE A 91 5.55 4.72 -5.60
N SER A 92 5.75 5.84 -6.28
CA SER A 92 6.18 7.11 -5.71
C SER A 92 4.97 7.88 -5.20
N TYR A 93 5.10 8.55 -4.06
CA TYR A 93 4.03 9.39 -3.53
C TYR A 93 3.99 10.75 -4.24
N ASP A 94 2.81 11.13 -4.72
CA ASP A 94 2.50 12.48 -5.19
C ASP A 94 1.31 13.05 -4.39
N PRO A 95 1.38 14.28 -3.85
CA PRO A 95 0.26 14.87 -3.12
C PRO A 95 -0.91 15.33 -4.00
N ASN A 96 -0.71 15.50 -5.31
CA ASN A 96 -1.68 16.04 -6.26
C ASN A 96 -2.34 14.97 -7.14
N VAL A 97 -1.77 13.76 -7.16
CA VAL A 97 -2.23 12.65 -8.00
C VAL A 97 -2.40 11.39 -7.15
N PHE A 98 -3.40 10.58 -7.46
CA PHE A 98 -3.56 9.29 -6.79
C PHE A 98 -2.53 8.29 -7.31
N THR A 99 -1.78 7.71 -6.38
CA THR A 99 -0.70 6.76 -6.66
C THR A 99 -0.97 5.42 -5.99
N PHE A 100 -0.06 4.46 -6.14
CA PHE A 100 -0.16 3.15 -5.48
C PHE A 100 -0.13 3.29 -3.96
N ILE A 101 0.50 4.35 -3.44
CA ILE A 101 0.51 4.68 -2.01
C ILE A 101 -0.91 4.97 -1.50
N ASP A 102 -1.79 5.53 -2.33
CA ASP A 102 -3.19 5.75 -1.97
C ASP A 102 -4.01 4.46 -2.01
N LEU A 103 -3.70 3.55 -2.94
CA LEU A 103 -4.27 2.19 -2.94
C LEU A 103 -3.84 1.41 -1.70
N ILE A 104 -2.58 1.55 -1.26
CA ILE A 104 -2.08 1.00 0.01
C ILE A 104 -2.89 1.53 1.20
N LYS A 105 -3.19 2.83 1.24
CA LYS A 105 -4.09 3.44 2.24
C LYS A 105 -5.52 2.91 2.16
N GLY A 106 -5.87 2.23 1.08
CA GLY A 106 -7.19 1.67 0.82
C GLY A 106 -8.17 2.68 0.20
N ILE A 107 -7.66 3.77 -0.37
CA ILE A 107 -8.44 4.73 -1.15
C ILE A 107 -8.55 4.19 -2.57
N ILE A 108 -9.76 4.20 -3.13
CA ILE A 108 -10.01 3.77 -4.51
C ILE A 108 -10.37 5.00 -5.35
N PRO A 109 -9.55 5.36 -6.35
CA PRO A 109 -9.84 6.48 -7.24
C PRO A 109 -11.09 6.25 -8.09
N MET A 110 -11.81 7.34 -8.38
CA MET A 110 -13.02 7.29 -9.21
C MET A 110 -12.70 6.82 -10.63
N SER A 111 -11.56 7.26 -11.19
CA SER A 111 -11.10 6.87 -12.53
C SER A 111 -10.99 5.34 -12.70
N LEU A 112 -10.47 4.63 -11.69
CA LEU A 112 -10.44 3.17 -11.69
C LEU A 112 -11.85 2.60 -11.67
N SER A 113 -12.71 3.11 -10.78
CA SER A 113 -14.08 2.62 -10.65
C SER A 113 -14.88 2.82 -11.94
N GLU A 114 -14.76 3.98 -12.57
CA GLU A 114 -15.42 4.32 -13.84
C GLU A 114 -14.93 3.42 -14.98
N LEU A 115 -13.62 3.21 -15.08
CA LEU A 115 -13.03 2.31 -16.07
C LEU A 115 -13.58 0.89 -15.92
N LEU A 116 -13.58 0.33 -14.71
CA LEU A 116 -14.10 -1.02 -14.47
C LEU A 116 -15.62 -1.11 -14.71
N ASN A 117 -16.38 -0.05 -14.41
CA ASN A 117 -17.82 0.02 -14.70
C ASN A 117 -18.12 0.07 -16.21
N SER A 118 -17.16 0.50 -17.04
CA SER A 118 -17.31 0.41 -18.49
C SER A 118 -17.17 -1.03 -19.01
N TRP A 119 -16.56 -1.92 -18.21
CA TRP A 119 -16.30 -3.30 -18.59
C TRP A 119 -17.31 -4.31 -18.03
N THR A 120 -17.98 -3.98 -16.93
CA THR A 120 -18.96 -4.88 -16.30
C THR A 120 -19.97 -4.11 -15.45
N ILE A 121 -20.95 -4.81 -14.87
CA ILE A 121 -21.95 -4.19 -14.02
C ILE A 121 -21.36 -3.75 -12.66
N LYS A 122 -21.95 -2.69 -12.09
CA LYS A 122 -21.52 -2.09 -10.82
C LYS A 122 -21.31 -3.08 -9.67
N LYS A 123 -22.15 -4.11 -9.57
CA LYS A 123 -22.02 -5.14 -8.53
C LYS A 123 -20.67 -5.87 -8.62
N ASN A 124 -20.31 -6.31 -9.82
CA ASN A 124 -19.06 -7.03 -10.06
C ASN A 124 -17.85 -6.13 -9.79
N VAL A 125 -17.92 -4.86 -10.19
CA VAL A 125 -16.87 -3.86 -9.89
C VAL A 125 -16.64 -3.73 -8.39
N VAL A 126 -17.72 -3.62 -7.60
CA VAL A 126 -17.61 -3.55 -6.13
C VAL A 126 -16.94 -4.79 -5.57
N ASP A 127 -17.34 -5.99 -6.02
CA ASP A 127 -16.76 -7.25 -5.55
C ASP A 127 -15.26 -7.33 -5.88
N VAL A 128 -14.86 -6.97 -7.11
CA VAL A 128 -13.47 -6.92 -7.56
C VAL A 128 -12.64 -5.90 -6.76
N LEU A 129 -13.15 -4.70 -6.53
CA LEU A 129 -12.45 -3.66 -5.76
C LEU A 129 -12.26 -4.06 -4.28
N ILE A 130 -13.24 -4.75 -3.69
CA ILE A 130 -13.13 -5.29 -2.33
C ILE A 130 -12.02 -6.35 -2.27
N GLN A 131 -11.98 -7.26 -3.24
CA GLN A 131 -10.95 -8.30 -3.34
C GLN A 131 -9.56 -7.69 -3.53
N MET A 132 -9.42 -6.73 -4.45
CA MET A 132 -8.17 -5.98 -4.68
C MET A 132 -7.67 -5.30 -3.41
N ARG A 133 -8.54 -4.57 -2.70
CA ARG A 133 -8.17 -3.91 -1.45
C ARG A 133 -7.76 -4.90 -0.36
N GLN A 134 -8.42 -6.05 -0.29
CA GLN A 134 -8.04 -7.11 0.66
C GLN A 134 -6.68 -7.71 0.32
N PHE A 135 -6.42 -7.97 -0.96
CA PHE A 135 -5.15 -8.49 -1.45
C PHE A 135 -3.99 -7.54 -1.13
N ILE A 136 -4.09 -6.26 -1.52
CA ILE A 136 -3.07 -5.24 -1.25
C ILE A 136 -2.77 -5.19 0.24
N PHE A 137 -3.81 -5.09 1.09
CA PHE A 137 -3.65 -5.01 2.53
C PHE A 137 -2.90 -6.23 3.11
N ASN A 138 -3.25 -7.44 2.66
CA ASN A 138 -2.58 -8.65 3.13
C ASN A 138 -1.11 -8.66 2.73
N GLU A 139 -0.81 -8.44 1.44
CA GLU A 139 0.56 -8.51 0.93
C GLU A 139 1.46 -7.46 1.59
N ILE A 140 1.02 -6.20 1.75
CA ILE A 140 1.85 -5.18 2.39
C ILE A 140 2.06 -5.46 3.89
N PHE A 141 1.07 -6.05 4.56
CA PHE A 141 1.22 -6.36 5.98
C PHE A 141 2.17 -7.53 6.18
N GLU A 142 2.00 -8.60 5.42
CA GLU A 142 2.80 -9.81 5.52
C GLU A 142 4.25 -9.60 5.08
N ASN A 143 4.46 -8.87 3.98
CA ASN A 143 5.79 -8.78 3.36
C ASN A 143 6.57 -7.51 3.72
N VAL A 144 5.92 -6.48 4.28
CA VAL A 144 6.58 -5.20 4.61
C VAL A 144 6.37 -4.82 6.07
N TRP A 145 5.12 -4.67 6.52
CA TRP A 145 4.83 -4.13 7.85
C TRP A 145 5.27 -5.07 8.99
N ILE A 146 4.90 -6.36 8.92
CA ILE A 146 5.24 -7.34 9.95
C ILE A 146 6.76 -7.55 10.03
N PRO A 147 7.49 -7.77 8.91
CA PRO A 147 8.96 -7.83 8.93
C PRO A 147 9.61 -6.58 9.52
N ARG A 148 9.11 -5.39 9.18
CA ARG A 148 9.57 -4.13 9.79
C ARG A 148 9.34 -4.12 11.30
N CYS A 149 8.17 -4.53 11.78
CA CYS A 149 7.88 -4.58 13.21
C CYS A 149 8.81 -5.55 13.95
N SER A 150 9.09 -6.71 13.38
CA SER A 150 10.05 -7.67 13.94
C SER A 150 11.45 -7.06 14.02
N HIS A 151 11.90 -6.39 12.96
CA HIS A 151 13.20 -5.74 12.92
C HIS A 151 13.32 -4.58 13.93
N LEU A 152 12.28 -3.75 14.06
CA LEU A 152 12.26 -2.68 15.06
C LEU A 152 12.39 -3.26 16.48
N LYS A 153 11.66 -4.34 16.79
CA LYS A 153 11.73 -4.98 18.11
C LYS A 153 13.13 -5.51 18.42
N GLU A 154 13.80 -6.11 17.44
CA GLU A 154 15.19 -6.54 17.60
C GLU A 154 16.15 -5.38 17.77
N PHE A 155 15.89 -4.26 17.09
CA PHE A 155 16.67 -3.04 17.22
C PHE A 155 16.52 -2.46 18.64
N GLU A 156 15.29 -2.34 19.15
CA GLU A 156 15.00 -1.86 20.51
C GLU A 156 15.74 -2.68 21.59
N LEU A 157 15.74 -4.02 21.48
CA LEU A 157 16.42 -4.91 22.42
C LEU A 157 17.96 -4.75 22.46
N ARG A 158 18.57 -4.14 21.43
CA ARG A 158 20.02 -3.88 21.42
C ARG A 158 20.40 -2.59 22.16
N TRP A 159 19.42 -1.73 22.45
CA TRP A 159 19.60 -0.45 23.12
C TRP A 159 19.15 -0.47 24.59
N GLU A 160 18.62 -1.59 25.07
CA GLU A 160 18.42 -1.92 26.49
C GLU A 160 19.64 -2.63 27.09
#